data_AF-Q23UK1-F1
#
_entry.id   AF-Q23UK1-F1
#
_cell.length_a   1.000
_cell.length_b   1.000
_cell.length_c   1.000
_cell.angle_alpha   90.00
_cell.angle_beta   90.00
_cell.angle_gamma   90.00
#
_symmetry.space_group_name_H-M   'P 1'
#
loop_
_entity.id
_entity.type
_entity.pdbx_description
1 polymer ?
#
loop_
_entity_poly.entity_id
_entity_poly.type
_entity_poly.pdbx_seq_one_letter_code
_entity_poly.pdbx_strand_id
1 'polypeptide(L)'
;MKILVLFAAIILLANCQKVELCPEYEKAFKCSSVPQEVCGIKTINGQQVKETFVNSCQACSLGKVEFTVEGKCDEYLEEAQFCSPTDFKIEECAEQDQPQCAWFNEEVKCLVYPCAINSKNRCSGCQVKNVLFTTEGKCPKSI
;
A
#
# COMPACT_ATOMS: atom_id res chain seq x y z
N MET A 1 -48.20 -9.30 -19.99
CA MET A 1 -47.68 -8.53 -18.83
C MET A 1 -46.19 -8.77 -18.73
N LYS A 2 -45.41 -7.84 -19.28
CA LYS A 2 -43.94 -7.79 -19.18
C LYS A 2 -43.62 -6.99 -17.92
N ILE A 3 -43.52 -7.68 -16.78
CA ILE A 3 -43.18 -7.06 -15.50
C ILE A 3 -41.66 -7.04 -15.40
N LEU A 4 -41.10 -5.86 -15.69
CA LEU A 4 -40.08 -5.19 -14.87
C LEU A 4 -39.26 -6.12 -13.95
N VAL A 5 -38.30 -6.86 -14.50
CA VAL A 5 -37.15 -7.28 -13.71
C VAL A 5 -36.22 -6.07 -13.65
N LEU A 6 -36.50 -5.25 -12.65
CA LEU A 6 -35.72 -4.07 -12.30
C LEU A 6 -34.29 -4.49 -11.95
N PHE A 7 -33.37 -3.79 -12.60
CA PHE A 7 -31.97 -3.62 -12.28
C PHE A 7 -31.67 -3.68 -10.77
N ALA A 8 -30.99 -4.73 -10.35
CA ALA A 8 -30.13 -4.71 -9.16
C ALA A 8 -28.77 -5.30 -9.56
N ALA A 9 -28.10 -4.62 -10.51
CA ALA A 9 -26.66 -4.76 -10.63
C ALA A 9 -26.07 -4.08 -9.38
N ILE A 10 -25.94 -4.87 -8.32
CA ILE A 10 -25.23 -4.49 -7.11
C ILE A 10 -23.78 -4.31 -7.53
N ILE A 11 -23.41 -3.05 -7.77
CA ILE A 11 -22.01 -2.66 -7.97
C ILE A 11 -21.34 -2.86 -6.62
N LEU A 12 -20.79 -4.06 -6.41
CA LEU A 12 -19.78 -4.32 -5.38
C LEU A 12 -18.55 -3.51 -5.78
N LEU A 13 -18.50 -2.24 -5.37
CA LEU A 13 -17.26 -1.49 -5.33
C LEU A 13 -16.39 -2.16 -4.27
N ALA A 14 -15.56 -3.11 -4.70
CA ALA A 14 -14.45 -3.55 -3.88
C ALA A 14 -13.51 -2.34 -3.75
N ASN A 15 -13.42 -1.78 -2.55
CA ASN A 15 -12.38 -0.81 -2.22
C ASN A 15 -11.05 -1.58 -2.26
N CYS A 16 -10.41 -1.58 -3.42
CA CYS A 16 -9.05 -2.07 -3.61
C CYS A 16 -8.12 -0.99 -3.08
N GLN A 17 -7.56 -1.19 -1.89
CA GLN A 17 -6.53 -0.31 -1.35
C GLN A 17 -5.36 -0.21 -2.35
N LYS A 18 -5.22 0.96 -2.98
CA LYS A 18 -4.33 1.14 -4.14
C LYS A 18 -2.95 1.65 -3.73
N VAL A 19 -1.91 1.06 -4.32
CA VAL A 19 -0.53 1.57 -4.29
C VAL A 19 -0.16 2.09 -5.69
N GLU A 20 0.30 3.33 -5.81
CA GLU A 20 0.59 3.97 -7.10
C GLU A 20 1.99 4.59 -7.13
N LEU A 21 2.80 4.19 -8.11
CA LEU A 21 4.14 4.74 -8.35
C LEU A 21 4.05 6.14 -8.94
N CYS A 22 4.82 7.09 -8.40
CA CYS A 22 4.90 8.42 -8.98
C CYS A 22 5.77 8.43 -10.25
N PRO A 23 5.41 9.20 -11.30
CA PRO A 23 6.25 9.31 -12.49
C PRO A 23 7.57 10.03 -12.18
N GLU A 24 8.68 9.55 -12.77
CA GLU A 24 10.01 10.16 -12.59
C GLU A 24 10.20 11.52 -13.29
N TYR A 25 9.25 11.97 -14.13
CA TYR A 25 9.43 13.15 -14.99
C TYR A 25 8.88 14.45 -14.39
N GLU A 26 9.63 15.53 -14.55
CA GLU A 26 9.32 16.93 -14.16
C GLU A 26 8.21 17.60 -15.00
N LYS A 27 7.21 16.85 -15.48
CA LYS A 27 6.10 17.48 -16.20
C LYS A 27 5.20 18.19 -15.19
N ALA A 28 4.87 19.45 -15.49
CA ALA A 28 3.87 20.19 -14.73
C ALA A 28 2.55 19.41 -14.71
N PHE A 29 2.15 18.93 -13.53
CA PHE A 29 0.87 18.25 -13.35
C PHE A 29 -0.25 19.27 -13.18
N LYS A 30 -1.36 19.08 -13.90
CA LYS A 30 -2.63 19.72 -13.55
C LYS A 30 -3.42 18.74 -12.69
N CYS A 31 -3.38 18.94 -11.38
CA CYS A 31 -4.08 18.06 -10.45
C CYS A 31 -5.52 18.49 -10.24
N SER A 32 -6.41 17.49 -10.14
CA SER A 32 -7.77 17.68 -9.66
C SER A 32 -7.76 18.08 -8.18
N SER A 33 -8.74 18.87 -7.76
CA SER A 33 -8.99 19.22 -6.35
C SER A 33 -9.91 18.22 -5.65
N VAL A 34 -10.30 17.13 -6.32
CA VAL A 34 -11.10 16.06 -5.70
C VAL A 34 -10.28 15.43 -4.56
N PRO A 35 -10.77 15.45 -3.31
CA PRO A 35 -10.09 14.80 -2.20
C PRO A 35 -10.15 13.29 -2.32
N GLN A 36 -9.00 12.64 -2.22
CA GLN A 36 -8.83 11.20 -2.09
C GLN A 36 -7.51 11.01 -1.37
N GLU A 37 -7.55 11.12 -0.05
CA GLU A 37 -6.34 11.23 0.76
C GLU A 37 -5.42 10.02 0.58
N VAL A 38 -4.12 10.29 0.53
CA VAL A 38 -3.09 9.26 0.35
C VAL A 38 -1.90 9.52 1.26
N CYS A 39 -1.22 8.44 1.64
CA CYS A 39 0.07 8.48 2.29
C CYS A 39 1.16 8.40 1.22
N GLY A 40 1.86 9.51 1.02
CA GLY A 40 3.00 9.57 0.11
C GLY A 40 4.28 9.11 0.81
N ILE A 41 5.04 8.24 0.14
CA ILE A 41 6.23 7.58 0.69
C ILE A 41 7.47 8.03 -0.08
N LYS A 42 8.50 8.48 0.63
CA LYS A 42 9.83 8.77 0.08
C LYS A 42 10.91 8.08 0.89
N THR A 43 11.94 7.56 0.23
CA THR A 43 13.08 6.97 0.92
C THR A 43 14.22 8.00 1.05
N ILE A 44 14.67 8.28 2.27
CA ILE A 44 15.81 9.15 2.56
C ILE A 44 16.79 8.37 3.43
N ASN A 45 18.01 8.15 2.94
CA ASN A 45 19.05 7.38 3.64
C ASN A 45 18.59 5.98 4.09
N GLY A 46 17.76 5.32 3.28
CA GLY A 46 17.20 4.00 3.58
C GLY A 46 16.03 3.99 4.56
N GLN A 47 15.58 5.16 5.04
CA GLN A 47 14.39 5.29 5.88
C GLN A 47 13.22 5.90 5.11
N GLN A 48 12.01 5.39 5.34
CA GLN A 48 10.82 5.96 4.74
C GLN A 48 10.33 7.19 5.52
N VAL A 49 10.19 8.30 4.80
CA VAL A 49 9.47 9.49 5.23
C VAL A 49 8.07 9.42 4.63
N LYS A 50 7.08 9.65 5.48
CA LYS A 50 5.64 9.54 5.17
C LYS A 50 4.99 10.91 5.33
N GLU A 51 4.20 11.34 4.36
CA GLU A 51 3.43 12.59 4.42
C GLU A 51 2.04 12.37 3.81
N THR A 52 1.00 12.85 4.50
CA THR A 52 -0.38 12.76 4.01
C THR A 52 -0.65 13.87 2.99
N PHE A 53 -1.24 13.51 1.86
CA PHE A 53 -1.63 14.45 0.80
C PHE A 53 -3.12 14.34 0.49
N VAL A 54 -3.67 15.41 -0.08
CA VAL A 54 -5.09 15.48 -0.50
C VAL A 54 -5.43 14.44 -1.56
N ASN A 55 -4.48 14.14 -2.46
CA ASN A 55 -4.57 13.05 -3.44
C ASN A 55 -3.21 12.69 -4.05
N SER A 56 -3.15 11.53 -4.73
CA SER A 56 -1.94 11.02 -5.38
C SER A 56 -1.32 11.98 -6.39
N CYS A 57 -2.14 12.69 -7.16
CA CYS A 57 -1.62 13.66 -8.13
C CYS A 57 -0.84 14.76 -7.41
N GLN A 58 -1.40 15.36 -6.35
CA GLN A 58 -0.72 16.40 -5.60
C GLN A 58 0.57 15.86 -4.95
N ALA A 59 0.52 14.68 -4.35
CA ALA A 59 1.69 14.01 -3.78
C ALA A 59 2.83 13.87 -4.80
N CYS A 60 2.54 13.28 -5.97
CA CYS A 60 3.53 13.08 -7.02
C CYS A 60 3.97 14.39 -7.69
N SER A 61 3.06 15.36 -7.87
CA SER A 61 3.35 16.62 -8.57
C SER A 61 4.33 17.53 -7.84
N LEU A 62 4.36 17.44 -6.51
CA LEU A 62 5.30 18.20 -5.70
C LEU A 62 6.71 17.58 -5.72
N GLY A 63 6.91 16.44 -6.39
CA GLY A 63 8.20 15.74 -6.48
C GLY A 63 8.72 15.25 -5.13
N LYS A 64 7.82 15.13 -4.14
CA LYS A 64 8.19 14.86 -2.75
C LYS A 64 8.17 13.38 -2.38
N VAL A 65 7.62 12.50 -3.23
CA VAL A 65 7.40 11.09 -2.90
C VAL A 65 7.64 10.17 -4.10
N GLU A 66 8.03 8.94 -3.83
CA GLU A 66 8.32 7.88 -4.81
C GLU A 66 7.05 7.14 -5.22
N PHE A 67 6.14 6.91 -4.28
CA PHE A 67 4.85 6.28 -4.50
C PHE A 67 3.85 6.74 -3.44
N THR A 68 2.58 6.40 -3.67
CA THR A 68 1.47 6.71 -2.76
C THR A 68 0.70 5.45 -2.41
N VAL A 69 0.13 5.44 -1.21
CA VAL A 69 -0.81 4.43 -0.72
C VAL A 69 -2.11 5.12 -0.35
N GLU A 70 -3.25 4.54 -0.70
CA GLU A 70 -4.57 5.04 -0.30
C GLU A 70 -4.72 5.23 1.21
N GLY A 71 -5.42 6.27 1.67
CA GLY A 71 -5.62 6.53 3.11
C GLY A 71 -4.54 7.42 3.72
N LYS A 72 -4.75 7.88 4.95
CA LYS A 72 -3.81 8.79 5.63
C LYS A 72 -2.66 8.03 6.27
N CYS A 73 -1.51 8.69 6.45
CA CYS A 73 -0.35 8.03 7.06
C CYS A 73 -0.57 7.60 8.52
N ASP A 74 -1.44 8.28 9.28
CA ASP A 74 -1.77 7.97 10.68
C ASP A 74 -2.79 6.83 10.85
N GLU A 75 -3.37 6.34 9.75
CA GLU A 75 -4.22 5.14 9.75
C GLU A 75 -3.38 3.84 9.75
N TYR A 76 -2.08 3.96 9.53
CA TYR A 76 -1.12 2.85 9.52
C TYR A 76 -0.30 2.79 10.81
N LEU A 77 0.31 1.63 11.05
CA LEU A 77 1.27 1.47 12.14
C LEU A 77 2.45 2.46 11.96
N GLU A 78 2.88 3.09 13.05
CA GLU A 78 3.93 4.11 13.05
C GLU A 78 5.22 3.56 12.44
N GLU A 79 5.57 2.33 12.81
CA GLU A 79 6.72 1.57 12.37
C GLU A 79 6.57 0.93 10.97
N ALA A 80 5.43 1.10 10.30
CA ALA A 80 5.18 0.49 8.99
C ALA A 80 6.24 0.90 7.95
N GLN A 81 6.87 -0.08 7.30
CA GLN A 81 7.74 0.10 6.15
C GLN A 81 7.01 -0.40 4.90
N PHE A 82 6.46 0.52 4.12
CA PHE A 82 5.67 0.22 2.93
C PHE A 82 6.49 -0.46 1.84
N CYS A 83 5.89 -1.41 1.15
CA CYS A 83 6.49 -2.07 0.00
C CYS A 83 6.29 -1.19 -1.23
N SER A 84 7.36 -0.95 -1.98
CA SER A 84 7.24 -0.25 -3.27
C SER A 84 6.44 -1.13 -4.25
N PRO A 85 5.66 -0.54 -5.18
CA PRO A 85 5.05 -1.27 -6.29
C PRO A 85 6.02 -2.13 -7.12
N THR A 86 7.33 -1.93 -7.00
CA THR A 86 8.34 -2.71 -7.71
C THR A 86 8.95 -3.84 -6.86
N ASP A 87 8.74 -3.85 -5.54
CA ASP A 87 9.41 -4.80 -4.64
C ASP A 87 8.99 -6.25 -4.91
N PHE A 88 7.74 -6.48 -5.36
CA PHE A 88 7.26 -7.81 -5.70
C PHE A 88 7.96 -8.44 -6.92
N LYS A 89 8.68 -7.63 -7.70
CA LYS A 89 9.42 -8.06 -8.90
C LYS A 89 10.88 -8.39 -8.62
N ILE A 90 11.35 -8.17 -7.39
CA ILE A 90 12.71 -8.56 -6.99
C ILE A 90 12.79 -10.08 -7.10
N GLU A 91 13.80 -10.61 -7.79
CA GLU A 91 13.95 -12.06 -7.99
C GLU A 91 14.59 -12.73 -6.76
N GLU A 92 15.56 -12.07 -6.14
CA GLU A 92 16.34 -12.61 -5.04
C GLU A 92 16.45 -11.61 -3.88
N CYS A 93 16.25 -12.12 -2.67
CA CYS A 93 16.49 -11.38 -1.43
C CYS A 93 17.73 -11.93 -0.74
N ALA A 94 18.49 -11.07 -0.06
CA ALA A 94 19.58 -11.50 0.79
C ALA A 94 19.06 -12.49 1.86
N GLU A 95 19.86 -13.52 2.18
CA GLU A 95 19.49 -14.56 3.16
C GLU A 95 19.60 -14.10 4.63
N GLN A 96 19.64 -12.79 4.88
CA GLN A 96 19.75 -12.27 6.22
C GLN A 96 18.45 -12.51 7.01
N ASP A 97 18.57 -13.04 8.23
CA ASP A 97 17.46 -13.23 9.15
C ASP A 97 17.23 -11.94 9.96
N GLN A 98 16.18 -11.21 9.61
CA GLN A 98 15.70 -9.97 10.22
C GLN A 98 14.18 -10.03 10.29
N PRO A 99 13.60 -10.80 11.23
CA PRO A 99 12.19 -11.19 11.18
C PRO A 99 11.28 -9.98 11.00
N GLN A 100 10.35 -10.09 10.05
CA GLN A 100 9.34 -9.08 9.78
C GLN A 100 7.94 -9.70 9.82
N CYS A 101 6.96 -8.88 10.14
CA CYS A 101 5.57 -9.16 9.86
C CYS A 101 5.15 -8.43 8.59
N ALA A 102 4.74 -9.18 7.57
CA ALA A 102 4.25 -8.67 6.30
C ALA A 102 2.72 -8.57 6.34
N TRP A 103 2.19 -7.35 6.23
CA TRP A 103 0.77 -7.03 6.34
C TRP A 103 0.14 -6.91 4.96
N PHE A 104 -0.92 -7.66 4.71
CA PHE A 104 -1.62 -7.60 3.43
C PHE A 104 -2.48 -6.33 3.31
N ASN A 105 -2.69 -5.88 2.08
CA ASN A 105 -3.70 -4.87 1.76
C ASN A 105 -5.13 -5.43 1.92
N GLU A 106 -6.12 -4.54 1.81
CA GLU A 106 -7.55 -4.89 1.94
C GLU A 106 -8.08 -5.88 0.88
N GLU A 107 -7.33 -6.16 -0.19
CA GLU A 107 -7.74 -7.13 -1.21
C GLU A 107 -7.69 -8.58 -0.69
N VAL A 108 -6.87 -8.85 0.32
CA VAL A 108 -6.69 -10.20 0.87
C VAL A 108 -7.74 -10.44 1.95
N LYS A 109 -8.62 -11.41 1.69
CA LYS A 109 -9.59 -11.90 2.67
C LYS A 109 -8.99 -13.07 3.45
N CYS A 110 -8.48 -12.80 4.64
CA CYS A 110 -7.93 -13.85 5.51
C CYS A 110 -9.05 -14.53 6.30
N LEU A 111 -8.87 -15.82 6.57
CA LEU A 111 -9.77 -16.56 7.46
C LEU A 111 -9.67 -16.08 8.92
N VAL A 112 -8.48 -15.61 9.30
CA VAL A 112 -8.13 -15.23 10.66
C VAL A 112 -7.39 -13.90 10.62
N TYR A 113 -7.74 -12.99 11.54
CA TYR A 113 -7.15 -11.67 11.65
C TYR A 113 -6.05 -11.60 12.73
N PRO A 114 -5.06 -10.71 12.59
CA PRO A 114 -4.86 -9.81 11.44
C PRO A 114 -4.33 -10.51 10.19
N CYS A 115 -4.60 -9.91 9.03
CA CYS A 115 -4.10 -10.36 7.75
C CYS A 115 -2.60 -10.11 7.60
N ALA A 116 -1.78 -11.01 8.14
CA ALA A 116 -0.34 -10.87 8.07
C ALA A 116 0.40 -12.21 8.11
N ILE A 117 1.63 -12.23 7.60
CA ILE A 117 2.52 -13.41 7.58
C ILE A 117 3.91 -13.07 8.12
N ASN A 118 4.51 -14.03 8.83
CA ASN A 118 5.91 -13.92 9.22
C ASN A 118 6.79 -14.05 7.97
N SER A 119 7.80 -13.21 7.88
CA SER A 119 8.80 -13.20 6.82
C SER A 119 10.20 -13.13 7.41
N LYS A 120 11.19 -13.68 6.69
CA LYS A 120 12.60 -13.70 7.14
C LYS A 120 13.20 -12.30 7.20
N ASN A 121 12.87 -11.45 6.22
CA ASN A 121 13.28 -10.06 6.18
C ASN A 121 12.29 -9.21 5.37
N ARG A 122 12.55 -7.90 5.30
CA ARG A 122 11.67 -6.96 4.60
C ARG A 122 11.52 -7.30 3.12
N CYS A 123 12.63 -7.63 2.46
CA CYS A 123 12.63 -7.98 1.04
C CYS A 123 11.72 -9.18 0.78
N SER A 124 11.90 -10.29 1.52
CA SER A 124 11.06 -11.48 1.34
C SER A 124 9.60 -11.22 1.72
N GLY A 125 9.33 -10.25 2.60
CA GLY A 125 7.97 -9.83 2.94
C GLY A 125 7.30 -9.08 1.79
N CYS A 126 7.99 -8.07 1.24
CA CYS A 126 7.49 -7.27 0.11
C CYS A 126 7.46 -8.02 -1.23
N GLN A 127 8.18 -9.14 -1.34
CA GLN A 127 8.05 -10.06 -2.48
C GLN A 127 6.68 -10.76 -2.53
N VAL A 128 6.01 -10.91 -1.39
CA VAL A 128 4.72 -11.60 -1.35
C VAL A 128 3.65 -10.69 -1.93
N LYS A 129 2.92 -11.21 -2.92
CA LYS A 129 1.84 -10.50 -3.59
C LYS A 129 0.83 -9.97 -2.57
N ASN A 130 0.38 -8.73 -2.80
CA ASN A 130 -0.60 -8.01 -1.98
C ASN A 130 -0.12 -7.65 -0.56
N VAL A 131 1.14 -7.86 -0.21
CA VAL A 131 1.72 -7.24 0.98
C VAL A 131 1.85 -5.75 0.75
N LEU A 132 1.28 -4.97 1.67
CA LEU A 132 1.28 -3.52 1.62
C LEU A 132 2.49 -2.91 2.32
N PHE A 133 2.78 -3.41 3.52
CA PHE A 133 3.89 -2.95 4.35
C PHE A 133 4.40 -4.06 5.25
N THR A 134 5.55 -3.81 5.84
CA THR A 134 6.18 -4.69 6.83
C THR A 134 6.39 -3.95 8.15
N THR A 135 6.44 -4.68 9.24
CA THR A 135 6.88 -4.18 10.55
C THR A 135 7.95 -5.11 11.12
N GLU A 136 8.85 -4.58 11.93
CA GLU A 136 9.89 -5.39 12.57
C GLU A 136 9.29 -6.40 13.55
N GLY A 137 9.90 -7.59 13.61
CA GLY A 137 9.51 -8.65 14.53
C GLY A 137 8.52 -9.66 13.94
N LYS A 138 7.89 -10.45 14.82
CA LYS A 138 6.91 -11.47 14.44
C LYS A 138 5.52 -10.89 14.36
N CYS A 139 4.69 -11.47 13.51
CA CYS A 139 3.28 -11.12 13.47
C CYS A 139 2.58 -11.39 14.81
N PRO A 140 1.61 -10.53 15.18
CA PRO A 140 0.77 -10.79 16.33
C PRO A 140 0.03 -12.12 16.15
N LYS A 141 -0.21 -12.81 17.25
CA LYS A 141 -1.05 -14.01 17.23
C LYS A 141 -2.46 -13.60 16.87
N SER A 142 -3.13 -14.47 16.12
CA SER A 142 -4.54 -14.34 15.83
C SER A 142 -5.37 -14.20 17.12
N ILE A 143 -6.38 -13.34 17.05
CA ILE A 143 -7.37 -13.15 18.12
C ILE A 143 -8.51 -14.17 17.94
#